data_AF-A0A914L7I3-F1
#
_entry.id   AF-A0A914L7I3-F1
#
_cell.length_a   1.000
_cell.length_b   1.000
_cell.length_c   1.000
_cell.angle_alpha   90.00
_cell.angle_beta   90.00
_cell.angle_gamma   90.00
#
_symmetry.space_group_name_H-M   'P 1'
#
loop_
_entity.id
_entity.type
_entity.pdbx_description
1 polymer ?
#
loop_
_entity_poly.entity_id
_entity_poly.type
_entity_poly.pdbx_seq_one_letter_code
_entity_poly.pdbx_strand_id
1 'polypeptide(L)'
;MTVYHLLIINRAGSLIYDWENRRSVDPQLAPLSANEKIILASIFHSLYTIASQLSPVAKSSGVEVLETSQFRLQCFQSFTGIKFVVISAYTNTQNVESLLRKIYELYADYALKWH
;
A
#
# COMPACT_ATOMS: atom_id res chain seq x y z
N MET A 1 16.66 -3.40 1.14
CA MET A 1 15.20 -3.21 0.95
C MET A 1 14.96 -2.75 -0.47
N THR A 2 14.29 -3.55 -1.29
CA THR A 2 13.91 -3.17 -2.66
C THR A 2 12.42 -2.96 -2.69
N VAL A 3 11.98 -1.70 -2.85
CA VAL A 3 10.57 -1.36 -3.03
C VAL A 3 10.24 -1.40 -4.52
N TYR A 4 9.15 -2.09 -4.86
CA TYR A 4 8.64 -2.22 -6.22
C TYR A 4 7.57 -1.17 -6.50
N HIS A 5 6.57 -1.06 -5.61
CA HIS A 5 5.45 -0.14 -5.77
C HIS A 5 5.07 0.54 -4.44
N LEU A 6 4.60 1.78 -4.54
CA LEU A 6 3.90 2.51 -3.48
C LEU A 6 2.54 2.93 -4.03
N LEU A 7 1.47 2.57 -3.32
CA LEU A 7 0.10 2.92 -3.67
C LEU A 7 -0.53 3.69 -2.50
N ILE A 8 -1.22 4.79 -2.81
CA ILE A 8 -2.04 5.53 -1.85
C ILE A 8 -3.49 5.38 -2.27
N ILE A 9 -4.29 4.76 -1.40
CA ILE A 9 -5.68 4.41 -1.66
C ILE A 9 -6.57 5.21 -0.72
N ASN A 10 -7.59 5.86 -1.26
CA ASN A 10 -8.51 6.66 -0.46
C ASN A 10 -9.39 5.79 0.45
N ARG A 11 -10.22 6.45 1.27
CA ARG A 11 -11.18 5.76 2.15
C ARG A 11 -12.20 4.92 1.37
N ALA A 12 -12.55 5.32 0.15
CA ALA A 12 -13.52 4.63 -0.72
C ALA A 12 -12.91 3.49 -1.56
N GLY A 13 -11.61 3.24 -1.46
CA GLY A 13 -10.92 2.18 -2.22
C GLY A 13 -10.36 2.60 -3.58
N SER A 14 -10.46 3.87 -3.98
CA SER A 14 -9.86 4.37 -5.22
C SER A 14 -8.38 4.69 -5.05
N LEU A 15 -7.59 4.41 -6.08
CA LEU A 15 -6.18 4.80 -6.16
C LEU A 15 -6.06 6.32 -6.35
N ILE A 16 -5.35 6.99 -5.42
CA ILE A 16 -5.07 8.44 -5.48
C ILE A 16 -3.70 8.70 -6.11
N TYR A 17 -2.73 7.86 -5.75
CA TYR A 17 -1.34 8.01 -6.17
C TYR A 17 -0.70 6.64 -6.30
N ASP A 18 0.08 6.47 -7.35
CA ASP A 18 0.99 5.35 -7.51
C ASP A 18 2.40 5.83 -7.80
N TRP A 19 3.35 5.08 -7.28
CA TRP A 19 4.75 5.17 -7.65
C TRP A 19 5.29 3.77 -7.88
N GLU A 20 6.13 3.63 -8.90
CA GLU A 20 6.78 2.38 -9.24
C GLU A 20 8.28 2.59 -9.43
N ASN A 21 9.04 1.61 -8.98
CA ASN A 21 10.47 1.59 -9.19
C ASN A 21 10.77 1.01 -10.58
N ARG A 22 10.96 1.90 -11.56
CA ARG A 22 11.26 1.50 -12.95
C ARG A 22 12.55 0.70 -13.11
N ARG A 23 13.45 0.69 -12.12
CA ARG A 23 14.70 -0.09 -12.15
C ARG A 23 14.52 -1.53 -11.69
N SER A 24 13.42 -1.84 -11.02
CA SER A 24 13.12 -3.19 -10.52
C SER A 24 12.13 -3.97 -11.39
N VAL A 25 11.57 -3.35 -12.42
CA VAL A 25 10.77 -4.05 -13.43
C VAL A 25 11.75 -4.80 -14.33
N ASP A 26 11.54 -6.10 -14.50
CA ASP A 26 12.29 -6.90 -15.47
C ASP A 26 12.17 -6.23 -16.84
N PRO A 27 13.28 -5.91 -17.54
CA PRO A 27 13.24 -5.31 -18.87
C PRO A 27 12.38 -6.09 -19.88
N GLN A 28 12.14 -7.38 -19.64
CA GLN A 28 11.31 -8.25 -20.46
C GLN A 28 9.83 -8.25 -20.06
N LEU A 29 9.48 -7.76 -18.87
CA LEU A 29 8.10 -7.67 -18.39
C LEU A 29 7.55 -6.26 -18.60
N ALA A 30 6.39 -6.17 -19.24
CA ALA A 30 5.70 -4.89 -19.37
C ALA A 30 5.35 -4.33 -17.98
N PRO A 31 5.53 -3.02 -17.74
CA PRO A 31 5.08 -2.40 -16.50
C PRO A 31 3.55 -2.49 -16.38
N LEU A 32 3.04 -2.49 -15.15
CA LEU A 32 1.61 -2.50 -14.89
C LEU A 32 0.95 -1.25 -15.50
N SER A 33 -0.10 -1.46 -16.27
CA SER A 33 -0.93 -0.38 -16.80
C SER A 33 -1.65 0.37 -15.67
N ALA A 34 -2.05 1.61 -15.95
CA ALA A 34 -2.81 2.42 -14.99
C ALA A 34 -4.10 1.70 -14.53
N ASN A 35 -4.78 1.01 -15.45
CA ASN A 35 -6.00 0.27 -15.14
C ASN A 35 -5.75 -0.90 -14.19
N GLU A 36 -4.66 -1.66 -14.40
CA GLU A 36 -4.30 -2.77 -13.51
C GLU A 36 -3.97 -2.29 -12.09
N LYS A 37 -3.30 -1.13 -11.97
CA LYS A 37 -3.04 -0.51 -10.66
C LYS A 37 -4.32 -0.10 -9.94
N ILE A 38 -5.30 0.47 -10.67
CA ILE A 38 -6.62 0.83 -10.12
C ILE A 38 -7.36 -0.42 -9.64
N ILE A 39 -7.35 -1.49 -10.44
CA ILE A 39 -7.96 -2.77 -10.08
C ILE A 39 -7.30 -3.34 -8.83
N LEU A 40 -5.96 -3.35 -8.77
CA LEU A 40 -5.20 -3.82 -7.60
C LEU A 40 -5.55 -3.05 -6.33
N ALA A 41 -5.63 -1.72 -6.41
CA ALA A 41 -6.04 -0.88 -5.28
C ALA A 41 -7.45 -1.25 -4.78
N SER A 42 -8.37 -1.48 -5.71
CA SER A 42 -9.77 -1.81 -5.43
C SER A 42 -9.90 -3.21 -4.79
N ILE A 43 -9.16 -4.19 -5.31
CA ILE A 43 -9.09 -5.55 -4.74
C ILE A 43 -8.52 -5.50 -3.33
N PHE A 44 -7.41 -4.77 -3.13
CA PHE A 44 -6.80 -4.64 -1.83
C PHE A 44 -7.75 -3.99 -0.81
N HIS A 45 -8.49 -2.96 -1.22
CA HIS A 45 -9.49 -2.33 -0.35
C HIS A 45 -10.61 -3.27 0.07
N SER A 46 -11.11 -4.09 -0.85
CA SER A 46 -12.10 -5.13 -0.55
C SER A 46 -11.57 -6.16 0.42
N LEU A 47 -10.35 -6.68 0.19
CA LEU A 47 -9.68 -7.60 1.10
C LEU A 47 -9.49 -7.00 2.50
N TYR A 48 -9.05 -5.74 2.58
CA TYR A 48 -8.89 -5.01 3.84
C TYR A 48 -10.21 -4.97 4.64
N THR A 49 -11.30 -4.66 3.96
CA THR A 49 -12.63 -4.53 4.57
C THR A 49 -13.15 -5.88 5.05
N ILE A 50 -13.04 -6.91 4.21
CA ILE A 50 -13.46 -8.28 4.54
C ILE A 50 -12.67 -8.80 5.75
N ALA A 51 -11.35 -8.61 5.77
CA ALA A 51 -10.50 -9.03 6.89
C ALA A 51 -10.90 -8.34 8.21
N SER A 52 -11.21 -7.04 8.17
CA SER A 52 -11.66 -6.30 9.36
C SER A 52 -12.99 -6.80 9.91
N GLN A 53 -13.90 -7.28 9.04
CA GLN A 53 -15.21 -7.81 9.44
C GLN A 53 -15.14 -9.25 9.95
N LEU A 54 -14.25 -10.06 9.38
CA LEU A 54 -14.05 -11.46 9.76
C LEU A 54 -13.21 -11.63 11.03
N SER A 55 -12.50 -10.58 11.46
CA SER A 55 -11.62 -10.69 12.62
C SER A 55 -12.40 -11.10 13.87
N PRO A 56 -11.96 -12.15 14.59
CA PRO A 56 -12.52 -12.54 15.88
C PRO A 56 -12.15 -11.56 17.00
N VAL A 57 -11.13 -10.72 16.78
CA VAL A 57 -10.68 -9.72 17.74
C VAL A 57 -11.42 -8.41 17.51
N ALA A 58 -12.12 -7.94 18.55
CA ALA A 58 -12.80 -6.66 18.54
C ALA A 58 -11.80 -5.52 18.26
N LYS A 59 -12.17 -4.60 17.35
CA LYS A 59 -11.35 -3.48 16.90
C LYS A 59 -10.07 -3.86 16.15
N SER A 60 -10.00 -5.05 15.54
CA SER A 60 -8.91 -5.36 14.62
C SER A 60 -8.87 -4.37 13.47
N SER A 61 -7.66 -3.93 13.11
CA SER A 61 -7.36 -3.34 11.82
C SER A 61 -7.57 -4.39 10.72
N GLY A 62 -7.69 -3.94 9.47
CA GLY A 62 -7.83 -4.84 8.32
C GLY A 62 -6.50 -5.51 7.97
N VAL A 63 -6.17 -5.60 6.69
CA VAL A 63 -4.92 -6.23 6.23
C VAL A 63 -3.74 -5.27 6.44
N GLU A 64 -2.79 -5.64 7.31
CA GLU A 64 -1.54 -4.90 7.55
C GLU A 64 -0.35 -5.47 6.76
N VAL A 65 -0.28 -6.79 6.62
CA VAL A 65 0.82 -7.49 5.94
C VAL A 65 0.26 -8.64 5.11
N LEU A 66 0.71 -8.75 3.86
CA LEU A 66 0.48 -9.88 2.97
C LEU A 66 1.82 -10.35 2.42
N GLU A 67 2.20 -11.58 2.74
CA GLU A 67 3.47 -12.18 2.34
C GLU A 67 3.26 -13.30 1.33
N THR A 68 4.08 -13.31 0.29
CA THR A 68 4.20 -14.40 -0.67
C THR A 68 5.66 -14.82 -0.79
N SER A 69 5.94 -15.89 -1.53
CA SER A 69 7.32 -16.32 -1.82
C SER A 69 8.12 -15.33 -2.68
N GLN A 70 7.46 -14.36 -3.31
CA GLN A 70 8.07 -13.43 -4.27
C GLN A 70 8.13 -12.00 -3.74
N PHE A 71 7.07 -11.56 -3.07
CA PHE A 71 6.92 -10.19 -2.59
C PHE A 71 6.21 -10.12 -1.25
N ARG A 72 6.43 -9.01 -0.56
CA ARG A 72 5.70 -8.63 0.64
C ARG A 72 5.00 -7.30 0.40
N LEU A 73 3.70 -7.28 0.68
CA LEU A 73 2.87 -6.09 0.70
C LEU A 73 2.62 -5.69 2.15
N GLN A 74 2.87 -4.43 2.48
CA GLN A 74 2.56 -3.87 3.80
C GLN A 74 1.67 -2.65 3.65
N CYS A 75 0.71 -2.53 4.54
CA CYS A 75 -0.28 -1.48 4.53
C CYS A 75 -0.32 -0.76 5.88
N PHE A 76 -0.31 0.56 5.81
CA PHE A 76 -0.60 1.44 6.93
C PHE A 76 -1.88 2.23 6.63
N GLN A 77 -2.85 2.20 7.53
CA GLN A 77 -4.06 3.02 7.42
C GLN A 77 -3.94 4.25 8.34
N SER A 78 -4.16 5.45 7.80
CA SER A 78 -4.28 6.67 8.60
C SER A 78 -5.60 6.72 9.37
N PHE A 79 -5.68 7.59 10.38
CA PHE A 79 -6.92 7.85 11.10
C PHE A 79 -8.07 8.35 10.20
N THR A 80 -7.74 9.06 9.11
CA THR A 80 -8.72 9.52 8.11
C THR A 80 -9.21 8.42 7.16
N GLY A 81 -8.63 7.22 7.25
CA GLY A 81 -9.03 6.03 6.49
C GLY A 81 -8.28 5.81 5.17
N ILE A 82 -7.30 6.66 4.86
CA ILE A 82 -6.40 6.53 3.70
C ILE A 82 -5.41 5.40 3.96
N LYS A 83 -5.14 4.57 2.95
CA LYS A 83 -4.26 3.41 3.05
C LYS A 83 -3.00 3.67 2.23
N PHE A 84 -1.86 3.47 2.86
CA PHE A 84 -0.54 3.58 2.27
C PHE A 84 0.00 2.17 2.14
N VAL A 85 0.21 1.72 0.92
CA VAL A 85 0.56 0.34 0.61
C VAL A 85 1.91 0.30 -0.08
N VAL A 86 2.84 -0.45 0.46
CA VAL A 86 4.17 -0.68 -0.12
C VAL A 86 4.29 -2.14 -0.53
N ILE A 87 4.66 -2.37 -1.78
CA ILE A 87 5.02 -3.69 -2.31
C ILE A 87 6.53 -3.73 -2.45
N SER A 88 7.16 -4.72 -1.85
CA SER A 88 8.61 -4.85 -1.79
C SER A 88 9.05 -6.30 -2.02
N ALA A 89 10.33 -6.48 -2.34
CA ALA A 89 10.94 -7.80 -2.35
C ALA A 89 10.77 -8.49 -0.99
N TYR A 90 10.60 -9.81 -1.00
CA TYR A 90 10.54 -10.59 0.23
C TYR A 90 11.82 -10.45 1.08
N THR A 91 12.96 -10.18 0.45
CA THR A 91 14.25 -10.08 1.13
C THR A 91 14.45 -8.70 1.78
N ASN A 92 14.71 -8.72 3.09
CA ASN A 92 15.06 -7.57 3.93
C ASN A 92 13.94 -6.51 4.09
N THR A 93 13.04 -6.81 5.02
CA THR A 93 11.80 -6.08 5.36
C THR A 93 11.98 -5.08 6.51
N GLN A 94 13.20 -4.92 7.02
CA GLN A 94 13.48 -3.97 8.08
C GLN A 94 13.16 -2.54 7.60
N ASN A 95 12.47 -1.77 8.44
CA ASN A 95 12.14 -0.35 8.26
C ASN A 95 11.00 0.01 7.29
N VAL A 96 10.24 -0.93 6.73
CA VAL A 96 9.08 -0.59 5.86
C VAL A 96 7.98 0.13 6.65
N GLU A 97 7.73 -0.24 7.91
CA GLU A 97 6.73 0.46 8.74
C GLU A 97 7.15 1.92 8.99
N SER A 98 8.43 2.15 9.32
CA SER A 98 8.97 3.49 9.48
C SER A 98 8.90 4.31 8.19
N LEU A 99 9.14 3.66 7.03
CA LEU A 99 8.96 4.28 5.72
C LEU A 99 7.49 4.67 5.48
N LEU A 100 6.54 3.78 5.75
CA LEU A 100 5.10 4.05 5.62
C LEU A 100 4.66 5.23 6.49
N ARG A 101 5.14 5.30 7.74
CA ARG A 101 4.88 6.44 8.64
C ARG A 101 5.43 7.74 8.08
N LYS A 102 6.67 7.72 7.56
CA LYS A 102 7.28 8.90 6.94
C LYS A 102 6.57 9.35 5.66
N ILE A 103 6.07 8.40 4.85
CA ILE A 103 5.23 8.71 3.68
C ILE A 103 3.92 9.36 4.11
N TYR A 104 3.29 8.86 5.18
CA TYR A 104 2.10 9.47 5.75
C TYR A 104 2.37 10.90 6.25
N GLU A 105 3.48 11.14 6.95
CA GLU A 105 3.88 12.49 7.40
C GLU A 105 4.05 13.44 6.21
N LEU A 106 4.76 13.01 5.16
CA LEU A 106 4.93 13.81 3.94
C LEU A 106 3.60 14.08 3.23
N TYR A 107 2.73 13.07 3.16
CA TYR A 107 1.40 13.22 2.59
C TYR A 107 0.54 14.19 3.40
N ALA A 108 0.55 14.08 4.73
CA ALA A 108 -0.20 14.98 5.62
C ALA A 108 0.32 16.42 5.50
N ASP A 109 1.64 16.61 5.47
CA ASP A 109 2.25 17.92 5.28
C ASP A 109 1.86 18.55 3.94
N TYR A 110 1.89 17.77 2.85
CA TYR A 110 1.56 18.29 1.53
C TYR A 110 0.05 18.44 1.29
N ALA A 111 -0.79 17.56 1.83
CA ALA A 111 -2.23 17.56 1.55
C ALA A 111 -3.04 18.38 2.57
N LEU A 112 -2.57 18.54 3.81
CA LEU A 112 -3.33 19.17 4.90
C LEU A 112 -2.81 20.56 5.31
N LYS A 113 -1.56 20.93 5.02
CA LYS A 113 -1.00 22.25 5.39
C LYS A 113 -1.24 23.35 4.35
N TRP A 114 -2.05 23.12 3.31
CA TRP A 114 -2.43 24.14 2.32
C TRP A 114 -3.75 24.85 2.67
N HIS A 115 -3.95 25.17 3.95
CA HIS A 115 -4.95 26.13 4.42
C HIS A 115 -4.31 27.14 5.36
#